data_AF-A0A714CF88-F1
#
_entry.id   AF-A0A714CF88-F1
#
_cell.length_a   1.000
_cell.length_b   1.000
_cell.length_c   1.000
_cell.angle_alpha   90.00
_cell.angle_beta   90.00
_cell.angle_gamma   90.00
#
_symmetry.space_group_name_H-M   'P 1'
#
loop_
_entity.id
_entity.type
_entity.pdbx_description
1 polymer ?
#
loop_
_entity_poly.entity_id
_entity_poly.type
_entity_poly.pdbx_seq_one_letter_code
_entity_poly.pdbx_strand_id
1 'polypeptide(L)' 'RRISHHFPENLGNVTVRYATANNLSVIGASKEDKERISEILQETWESADDWFINE' A
#
# COMPACT_ATOMS: atom_id res chain seq x y z
N ARG A 1 0.86 0.60 8.56
CA ARG A 1 2.08 -0.06 9.10
C ARG A 1 3.20 -0.16 8.07
N ARG A 2 3.04 -0.90 6.96
CA ARG A 2 4.12 -1.06 5.94
C ARG A 2 4.49 0.26 5.24
N ILE A 3 3.51 1.08 4.85
CA ILE A 3 3.74 2.42 4.28
C ILE A 3 4.51 3.34 5.25
N SER A 4 4.10 3.40 6.52
CA SER A 4 4.77 4.21 7.55
C SER A 4 6.20 3.76 7.86
N HIS A 5 6.55 2.49 7.57
CA HIS A 5 7.91 1.98 7.75
C HIS A 5 8.84 2.45 6.62
N HIS A 6 8.34 2.51 5.38
CA HIS A 6 9.10 3.00 4.24
C HIS A 6 9.11 4.53 4.13
N PHE A 7 8.08 5.20 4.68
CA PHE A 7 7.94 6.65 4.64
C PHE A 7 7.70 7.20 6.06
N PRO A 8 8.72 7.22 6.94
CA PRO A 8 8.57 7.66 8.32
C PRO A 8 8.30 9.17 8.44
N GLU A 9 8.83 9.97 7.51
CA GLU A 9 8.68 11.44 7.49
C GLU A 9 7.32 11.91 6.96
N ASN A 10 6.57 11.04 6.26
CA ASN A 10 5.29 11.37 5.66
C ASN A 10 4.15 10.67 6.42
N LEU A 11 3.12 11.43 6.78
CA LEU A 11 1.87 10.89 7.32
C LEU A 11 1.13 10.10 6.24
N GLY A 12 1.49 8.83 6.08
CA GLY A 12 0.91 7.91 5.11
C GLY A 12 -0.49 7.43 5.51
N ASN A 13 -1.51 8.22 5.19
CA ASN A 13 -2.91 7.81 5.32
C ASN A 13 -3.29 6.84 4.20
N VAL A 14 -3.65 5.60 4.58
CA VAL A 14 -4.09 4.56 3.66
C VAL A 14 -5.60 4.35 3.82
N THR A 15 -6.35 4.49 2.73
CA THR A 15 -7.79 4.23 2.71
C THR A 15 -8.12 3.17 1.67
N VAL A 16 -8.90 2.16 2.06
CA VAL A 16 -9.42 1.12 1.16
C VAL A 16 -10.93 1.32 1.03
N ARG A 17 -11.45 1.29 -0.21
CA ARG A 17 -12.89 1.41 -0.48
C ARG A 17 -13.29 0.50 -1.64
N TYR A 18 -14.54 0.06 -1.64
CA TYR A 18 -15.13 -0.56 -2.82
C TYR A 18 -15.39 0.50 -3.89
N ALA A 19 -15.08 0.15 -5.15
CA ALA A 19 -15.30 0.98 -6.32
C ALA A 19 -15.60 0.07 -7.53
N THR A 20 -16.13 0.66 -8.61
CA THR A 20 -16.48 -0.07 -9.83
C THR A 20 -15.28 -0.75 -10.50
N ALA A 21 -14.06 -0.25 -10.29
CA ALA A 21 -12.83 -0.80 -10.83
C ALA A 21 -11.68 -0.71 -9.81
N ASN A 22 -10.73 -1.66 -9.89
CA ASN A 22 -9.53 -1.64 -9.08
C ASN A 22 -8.59 -0.53 -9.55
N ASN A 23 -8.35 0.46 -8.69
CA ASN A 23 -7.47 1.59 -8.97
C ASN A 23 -6.60 1.90 -7.76
N LEU A 24 -5.31 2.11 -8.00
CA LEU A 24 -4.36 2.62 -7.00
C LEU A 24 -4.06 4.09 -7.29
N SER A 25 -4.43 4.97 -6.36
CA SER A 25 -4.12 6.40 -6.40
C SER A 25 -3.19 6.78 -5.26
N VAL A 26 -2.14 7.53 -5.59
CA VAL A 26 -1.19 8.09 -4.63
C VAL A 26 -1.15 9.60 -4.87
N ILE A 27 -1.48 10.38 -3.85
CA ILE A 27 -1.60 11.84 -3.93
C ILE A 27 -0.42 12.47 -3.20
N GLY A 28 0.24 13.44 -3.83
CA GLY A 28 1.33 14.22 -3.20
C GLY A 28 2.67 13.49 -3.10
N ALA A 29 2.83 12.33 -3.76
CA ALA A 29 4.08 11.59 -3.82
C ALA A 29 4.72 11.66 -5.22
N SER A 30 6.02 11.38 -5.30
CA SER A 30 6.74 11.32 -6.57
C SER A 30 6.37 10.06 -7.37
N LYS A 31 6.78 9.99 -8.64
CA LYS A 31 6.57 8.81 -9.48
C LYS A 31 7.28 7.57 -8.91
N GLU A 32 8.50 7.76 -8.40
CA GLU A 32 9.30 6.72 -7.75
C GLU A 32 8.60 6.19 -6.49
N ASP A 33 8.04 7.09 -5.67
CA ASP A 33 7.27 6.69 -4.49
C ASP A 33 6.04 5.85 -4.86
N LYS A 34 5.35 6.22 -5.94
CA LYS A 34 4.20 5.45 -6.44
C LYS A 34 4.61 4.04 -6.89
N GLU A 35 5.74 3.92 -7.58
CA GLU A 35 6.29 2.62 -7.98
C GLU A 35 6.64 1.79 -6.74
N ARG A 36 7.34 2.37 -5.76
CA ARG A 36 7.66 1.68 -4.50
C ARG A 36 6.43 1.27 -3.70
N ILE A 37 5.40 2.10 -3.64
CA ILE A 37 4.11 1.75 -2.98
C ILE A 37 3.44 0.57 -3.70
N SER A 38 3.55 0.51 -5.03
CA SER A 38 3.00 -0.60 -5.82
C SER A 38 3.73 -1.91 -5.54
N GLU A 39 5.06 -1.87 -5.44
CA GLU A 39 5.88 -3.02 -5.02
C GLU A 39 5.53 -3.48 -3.60
N ILE A 40 5.45 -2.56 -2.63
CA ILE A 40 5.07 -2.90 -1.24
C ILE A 40 3.71 -3.58 -1.22
N LEU A 41 2.75 -3.10 -2.03
CA LEU A 41 1.43 -3.72 -2.13
C LEU A 41 1.52 -5.15 -2.68
N GLN A 42 2.33 -5.37 -3.71
CA GLN A 42 2.58 -6.71 -4.28
C GLN A 42 3.23 -7.64 -3.26
N GLU A 43 4.33 -7.23 -2.61
CA GLU A 43 5.00 -8.00 -1.55
C GLU A 43 4.04 -8.34 -0.41
N THR A 44 3.13 -7.42 -0.08
CA THR A 44 2.08 -7.63 0.94
C THR A 44 1.03 -8.63 0.50
N TRP A 45 0.65 -8.59 -0.77
CA TRP A 45 -0.29 -9.54 -1.32
C TRP A 45 0.29 -10.94 -1.42
N GLU A 46 1.56 -11.07 -1.85
CA GLU A 46 2.23 -12.37 -1.99
C GLU A 46 2.54 -13.01 -0.64
N SER A 47 2.80 -12.22 0.41
CA SER A 47 2.95 -12.69 1.79
C SER A 47 1.63 -12.83 2.55
N ALA A 48 0.46 -12.78 1.87
CA ALA A 48 -0.85 -12.84 2.53
C ALA A 48 -0.97 -14.03 3.48
N ASP A 49 -0.46 -15.21 3.10
CA ASP A 49 -0.52 -16.41 3.93
C ASP A 49 0.20 -16.25 5.28
N ASP A 50 1.20 -15.36 5.38
CA ASP A 50 1.98 -15.15 6.60
C ASP A 50 1.33 -14.15 7.58
N TRP A 51 0.50 -13.21 7.09
CA TRP A 51 -0.07 -12.14 7.93
C TRP A 51 -1.59 -12.08 7.94
N PHE A 52 -2.26 -12.71 6.97
CA PHE A 52 -3.71 -12.75 6.84
C PHE A 52 -4.24 -14.04 7.47
N ILE A 53 -4.51 -13.97 8.78
CA ILE A 53 -5.10 -15.08 9.53
C ILE A 53 -6.61 -15.02 9.35
N ASN A 54 -7.17 -16.08 8.75
CA ASN A 54 -8.62 -16.26 8.61
C ASN A 54 -9.10 -17.04 9.83
N GLU A 55 -9.89 -16.42 10.70
CA GLU A 55 -10.49 -17.04 11.89
C GLU A 55 -11.83 -17.71 11.54
#